data_AF-A0A1S6FNG1-F1
#
_entry.id   AF-A0A1S6FNG1-F1
#
_cell.length_a   1.000
_cell.length_b   1.000
_cell.length_c   1.000
_cell.angle_alpha   90.00
_cell.angle_beta   90.00
_cell.angle_gamma   90.00
#
_symmetry.space_group_name_H-M   'P 1'
#
loop_
_entity.id
_entity.type
_entity.pdbx_description
1 polymer ?
#
loop_
_entity_poly.entity_id
_entity_poly.type
_entity_poly.pdbx_seq_one_letter_code
_entity_poly.pdbx_strand_id
1 'polypeptide(L)'
;MEFRSPTIAAQQNAKAMTYLTKDLRDRQAGRRQVDSLVEELGNAVDFYPDWHPILTAPPRNGTEHVASLSQLKTYAELDHTQEFVRGFVTCPYSDEGADRLVEAVRQIPGLHAYRLQEPLYADSAYPVVVVAMNVELEADGTIRSRDALAWFAQQTASEASSAQVAETWWNIRSNILGGPHGSRSSLFVNQHTGAHMRKILEAMNESGMFGPIKESSLEMLSKKKRDAISETLIRTAVENWDRKTDAFTFEMRGETCKAFLRDTWNDNHEISVRIEIGNFDLNVSGFYYPEGHKITHTEPRGKRALAEKFL
;
A
#
# COMPACT_ATOMS: atom_id res chain seq x y z
N MET A 1 4.75 -7.39 11.48
CA MET A 1 3.80 -8.52 11.41
C MET A 1 4.45 -9.60 10.58
N GLU A 2 4.40 -10.85 11.04
CA GLU A 2 4.94 -11.99 10.29
C GLU A 2 4.09 -12.19 9.03
N PHE A 3 4.68 -12.01 7.85
CA PHE A 3 3.99 -12.20 6.59
C PHE A 3 3.97 -13.68 6.26
N ARG A 4 2.80 -14.31 6.41
CA ARG A 4 2.62 -15.74 6.14
C ARG A 4 2.23 -15.94 4.68
N SER A 5 3.25 -15.88 3.81
CA SER A 5 3.07 -15.86 2.35
C SER A 5 2.06 -16.92 1.84
N PRO A 6 2.12 -18.20 2.24
CA PRO A 6 1.18 -19.20 1.72
C PRO A 6 -0.29 -18.94 2.12
N THR A 7 -0.53 -18.52 3.36
CA THR A 7 -1.88 -18.20 3.84
C THR A 7 -2.43 -16.97 3.15
N ILE A 8 -1.61 -15.94 2.98
CA ILE A 8 -1.99 -14.69 2.32
C ILE A 8 -2.25 -14.93 0.83
N ALA A 9 -1.39 -15.70 0.14
CA ALA A 9 -1.58 -16.10 -1.24
C ALA A 9 -2.92 -16.84 -1.44
N ALA A 10 -3.22 -17.84 -0.60
CA ALA A 10 -4.48 -18.57 -0.66
C ALA A 10 -5.70 -17.66 -0.46
N GLN A 11 -5.62 -16.70 0.46
CA GLN A 11 -6.68 -15.72 0.71
C GLN A 11 -6.90 -14.79 -0.50
N GLN A 12 -5.82 -14.28 -1.10
CA GLN A 12 -5.91 -13.41 -2.26
C GLN A 12 -6.46 -14.15 -3.48
N ASN A 13 -5.97 -15.37 -3.75
CA ASN A 13 -6.47 -16.19 -4.85
C ASN A 13 -7.96 -16.54 -4.65
N ALA A 14 -8.40 -16.85 -3.43
CA ALA A 14 -9.82 -17.09 -3.14
C ALA A 14 -10.70 -15.84 -3.32
N LYS A 15 -10.19 -14.66 -2.97
CA LYS A 15 -10.86 -13.37 -3.17
C LYS A 15 -10.99 -13.07 -4.67
N ALA A 16 -9.91 -13.19 -5.44
CA ALA A 16 -9.90 -13.04 -6.89
C ALA A 16 -10.87 -14.02 -7.57
N MET A 17 -10.81 -15.30 -7.18
CA MET A 17 -11.70 -16.36 -7.66
C MET A 17 -13.18 -16.00 -7.45
N THR A 18 -13.52 -15.55 -6.24
CA THR A 18 -14.89 -15.15 -5.92
C THR A 18 -15.31 -13.93 -6.74
N TYR A 19 -14.46 -12.91 -6.80
CA TYR A 19 -14.73 -11.67 -7.53
C TYR A 19 -15.01 -11.92 -9.01
N LEU A 20 -14.17 -12.71 -9.67
CA LEU A 20 -14.24 -12.97 -11.11
C LEU A 20 -15.28 -14.02 -11.52
N THR A 21 -15.94 -14.71 -10.59
CA THR A 21 -16.84 -15.83 -10.97
C THR A 21 -18.23 -15.79 -10.33
N LYS A 22 -18.46 -14.98 -9.30
CA LYS A 22 -19.72 -15.01 -8.53
C LYS A 22 -20.98 -14.75 -9.37
N ASP A 23 -20.88 -13.92 -10.41
CA ASP A 23 -22.02 -13.47 -11.22
C ASP A 23 -22.10 -14.15 -12.59
N LEU A 24 -21.23 -15.12 -12.88
CA LEU A 24 -21.27 -15.91 -14.11
C LEU A 24 -22.38 -16.97 -14.08
N ARG A 25 -22.98 -17.25 -15.25
CA ARG A 25 -23.89 -18.39 -15.41
C ARG A 25 -23.17 -19.72 -15.22
N ASP A 26 -22.04 -19.91 -15.93
CA ASP A 26 -21.16 -21.07 -15.73
C ASP A 26 -19.99 -20.71 -14.80
N ARG A 27 -20.26 -20.74 -13.50
CA ARG A 27 -19.23 -20.50 -12.49
C ARG A 27 -18.10 -21.53 -12.53
N GLN A 28 -18.34 -22.76 -12.98
CA GLN A 28 -17.30 -23.79 -13.00
C GLN A 28 -16.31 -23.56 -14.13
N ALA A 29 -16.78 -23.14 -15.32
CA ALA A 29 -15.91 -22.70 -16.40
C ALA A 29 -15.07 -21.50 -15.99
N GLY A 30 -15.68 -20.47 -15.41
CA GLY A 30 -14.95 -19.31 -14.90
C GLY A 30 -13.91 -19.68 -13.85
N ARG A 31 -14.22 -20.60 -12.92
CA ARG A 31 -13.25 -21.07 -11.91
C ARG A 31 -12.03 -21.74 -12.53
N ARG A 32 -12.23 -22.64 -13.50
CA ARG A 32 -11.11 -23.27 -14.22
C ARG A 32 -10.26 -22.24 -14.94
N GLN A 33 -10.88 -21.22 -15.53
CA GLN A 33 -10.15 -20.14 -16.19
C GLN A 33 -9.31 -19.32 -15.20
N VAL A 34 -9.84 -19.01 -14.01
CA VAL A 34 -9.08 -18.31 -12.97
C VAL A 34 -7.94 -19.17 -12.41
N ASP A 35 -8.14 -20.48 -12.24
CA ASP A 35 -7.06 -21.38 -11.81
C ASP A 35 -5.89 -21.35 -12.82
N SER A 36 -6.17 -21.43 -14.12
CA SER A 36 -5.16 -21.29 -15.18
C SER A 36 -4.45 -19.93 -15.13
N LEU A 37 -5.19 -18.85 -14.84
CA LEU A 37 -4.61 -17.51 -14.69
C LEU A 37 -3.70 -17.40 -13.47
N VAL A 38 -4.01 -18.07 -12.37
CA VAL A 38 -3.14 -18.11 -11.18
C VAL A 38 -1.85 -18.88 -11.48
N GLU A 39 -1.94 -19.98 -12.24
CA GLU A 39 -0.76 -20.71 -12.71
C GLU A 39 0.13 -19.87 -13.62
N GLU A 40 -0.48 -19.09 -14.53
CA GLU A 40 0.25 -18.24 -15.46
C GLU A 40 0.80 -16.98 -14.80
N LEU A 41 -0.03 -16.22 -14.08
CA LEU A 41 0.28 -14.88 -13.60
C LEU A 41 0.86 -14.87 -12.18
N GLY A 42 0.83 -16.01 -11.48
CA GLY A 42 1.15 -16.09 -10.06
C GLY A 42 -0.02 -15.67 -9.17
N ASN A 43 0.26 -15.45 -7.89
CA ASN A 43 -0.78 -15.14 -6.92
C ASN A 43 -1.45 -13.78 -7.19
N ALA A 44 -2.73 -13.68 -6.84
CA ALA A 44 -3.44 -12.41 -6.83
C ALA A 44 -2.86 -11.45 -5.78
N VAL A 45 -2.91 -10.16 -6.08
CA VAL A 45 -2.35 -9.07 -5.26
C VAL A 45 -3.35 -7.92 -5.16
N ASP A 46 -3.15 -7.03 -4.20
CA ASP A 46 -4.01 -5.85 -3.99
C ASP A 46 -3.51 -4.63 -4.78
N PHE A 47 -2.19 -4.44 -4.89
CA PHE A 47 -1.57 -3.39 -5.71
C PHE A 47 -0.09 -3.68 -5.99
N TYR A 48 0.42 -3.25 -7.15
CA TYR A 48 1.84 -3.37 -7.52
C TYR A 48 2.79 -2.47 -6.71
N PRO A 49 4.05 -2.89 -6.51
CA PRO A 49 5.10 -1.96 -6.11
C PRO A 49 5.47 -0.98 -7.23
N ASP A 50 5.95 0.21 -6.89
CA ASP A 50 6.21 1.31 -7.83
C ASP A 50 7.24 0.96 -8.92
N TRP A 51 8.14 0.03 -8.62
CA TRP A 51 9.18 -0.43 -9.54
C TRP A 51 8.69 -1.54 -10.50
N HIS A 52 7.47 -2.04 -10.34
CA HIS A 52 6.98 -3.18 -11.11
C HIS A 52 6.85 -2.85 -12.61
N PRO A 53 7.26 -3.75 -13.54
CA PRO A 53 7.18 -3.50 -14.98
C PRO A 53 5.80 -3.13 -15.52
N ILE A 54 4.72 -3.62 -14.90
CA ILE A 54 3.35 -3.23 -15.24
C ILE A 54 3.13 -1.72 -15.08
N LEU A 55 3.78 -1.08 -14.10
CA LEU A 55 3.69 0.36 -13.88
C LEU A 55 4.77 1.15 -14.60
N THR A 56 5.96 0.58 -14.79
CA THR A 56 7.15 1.30 -15.27
C THR A 56 7.41 1.18 -16.77
N ALA A 57 6.96 0.10 -17.43
CA ALA A 57 7.16 -0.09 -18.87
C ALA A 57 6.30 0.84 -19.75
N PRO A 58 5.02 1.12 -19.43
CA PRO A 58 4.22 2.05 -20.21
C PRO A 58 4.81 3.48 -20.23
N PRO A 59 4.69 4.21 -21.35
CA PRO A 59 5.21 5.56 -21.46
C PRO A 59 4.53 6.52 -20.48
N ARG A 60 5.32 7.36 -19.81
CA ARG A 60 4.86 8.35 -18.83
C ARG A 60 4.99 9.77 -19.36
N ASN A 61 4.07 10.64 -18.94
CA ASN A 61 4.18 12.07 -19.19
C ASN A 61 4.87 12.73 -17.97
N GLY A 62 6.16 13.01 -18.08
CA GLY A 62 6.91 13.68 -17.02
C GLY A 62 7.30 12.79 -15.84
N THR A 63 7.50 13.40 -14.68
CA THR A 63 8.03 12.77 -13.45
C THR A 63 6.94 12.46 -12.43
N GLU A 64 5.69 12.33 -12.86
CA GLU A 64 4.57 12.03 -11.97
C GLU A 64 4.72 10.62 -11.37
N HIS A 65 4.41 10.51 -10.08
CA HIS A 65 4.36 9.24 -9.37
C HIS A 65 3.12 8.43 -9.82
N VAL A 66 3.35 7.19 -10.25
CA VAL A 66 2.30 6.26 -10.69
C VAL A 66 2.18 5.15 -9.65
N ALA A 67 1.05 5.14 -8.94
CA ALA A 67 0.73 4.19 -7.88
C ALA A 67 -0.36 3.17 -8.29
N SER A 68 -0.98 3.36 -9.46
CA SER A 68 -2.12 2.54 -9.89
C SER A 68 -2.23 2.46 -11.40
N LEU A 69 -2.85 1.37 -11.89
CA LEU A 69 -3.06 1.12 -13.31
C LEU A 69 -3.91 2.22 -13.99
N SER A 70 -4.90 2.77 -13.28
CA SER A 70 -5.81 3.80 -13.82
C SER A 70 -5.12 5.13 -14.13
N GLN A 71 -3.91 5.37 -13.64
CA GLN A 71 -3.13 6.56 -13.97
C GLN A 71 -2.41 6.44 -15.33
N LEU A 72 -2.37 5.26 -15.93
CA LEU A 72 -1.66 5.00 -17.17
C LEU A 72 -2.63 5.02 -18.35
N LYS A 73 -2.39 5.95 -19.29
CA LYS A 73 -3.20 6.07 -20.52
C LYS A 73 -3.20 4.80 -21.37
N THR A 74 -2.13 4.00 -21.29
CA THR A 74 -2.05 2.69 -21.95
C THR A 74 -3.16 1.73 -21.48
N TYR A 75 -3.64 1.89 -20.25
CA TYR A 75 -4.68 1.07 -19.65
C TYR A 75 -6.01 1.84 -19.50
N ALA A 76 -6.39 2.65 -20.49
CA ALA A 76 -7.60 3.48 -20.40
C ALA A 76 -8.91 2.68 -20.35
N GLU A 77 -8.91 1.43 -20.81
CA GLU A 77 -10.10 0.57 -20.96
C GLU A 77 -10.27 -0.40 -19.78
N LEU A 78 -9.68 -0.10 -18.62
CA LEU A 78 -9.81 -0.94 -17.44
C LEU A 78 -11.22 -0.89 -16.88
N ASP A 79 -11.70 -2.07 -16.51
CA ASP A 79 -12.90 -2.28 -15.73
C ASP A 79 -12.81 -3.61 -14.98
N HIS A 80 -13.38 -3.68 -13.78
CA HIS A 80 -13.41 -4.90 -12.96
C HIS A 80 -12.07 -5.64 -12.91
N THR A 81 -11.00 -4.90 -12.62
CA THR A 81 -9.62 -5.38 -12.71
C THR A 81 -9.20 -6.15 -11.46
N GLN A 82 -8.52 -7.28 -11.67
CA GLN A 82 -7.83 -8.03 -10.64
C GLN A 82 -6.33 -8.14 -10.99
N GLU A 83 -5.48 -7.74 -10.07
CA GLU A 83 -4.03 -7.78 -10.20
C GLU A 83 -3.47 -9.11 -9.69
N PHE A 84 -2.37 -9.56 -10.31
CA PHE A 84 -1.57 -10.75 -9.98
C PHE A 84 -0.07 -10.39 -10.06
N VAL A 85 0.82 -11.24 -9.53
CA VAL A 85 2.26 -10.93 -9.46
C VAL A 85 2.87 -10.56 -10.82
N ARG A 86 2.51 -11.27 -11.90
CA ARG A 86 3.09 -11.06 -13.24
C ARG A 86 2.21 -10.24 -14.18
N GLY A 87 1.04 -9.77 -13.75
CA GLY A 87 0.08 -9.22 -14.68
C GLY A 87 -1.31 -9.07 -14.08
N PHE A 88 -2.26 -8.60 -14.88
CA PHE A 88 -3.62 -8.37 -14.41
C PHE A 88 -4.63 -8.87 -15.43
N VAL A 89 -5.85 -9.06 -14.94
CA VAL A 89 -7.01 -9.34 -15.77
C VAL A 89 -8.04 -8.24 -15.57
N THR A 90 -8.61 -7.76 -16.66
CA THR A 90 -9.68 -6.75 -16.65
C THR A 90 -10.86 -7.24 -17.49
N CYS A 91 -12.07 -6.87 -17.10
CA CYS A 91 -13.31 -7.33 -17.71
C CYS A 91 -14.16 -6.14 -18.20
N PRO A 92 -13.74 -5.42 -19.26
CA PRO A 92 -14.54 -4.34 -19.84
C PRO A 92 -15.83 -4.85 -20.46
N TYR A 93 -16.85 -3.99 -20.50
CA TYR A 93 -18.13 -4.26 -21.17
C TYR A 93 -18.16 -3.85 -22.66
N SER A 94 -17.06 -3.30 -23.19
CA SER A 94 -16.94 -2.92 -24.59
C SER A 94 -16.01 -3.89 -25.33
N ASP A 95 -16.54 -4.54 -26.36
CA ASP A 95 -15.77 -5.42 -27.25
C ASP A 95 -14.63 -4.66 -27.94
N GLU A 96 -14.96 -3.50 -28.51
CA GLU A 96 -13.97 -2.61 -29.13
C GLU A 96 -12.98 -2.04 -28.11
N GLY A 97 -13.42 -1.79 -26.87
CA GLY A 97 -12.54 -1.36 -25.77
C GLY A 97 -11.52 -2.43 -25.41
N ALA A 98 -11.93 -3.70 -25.35
CA ALA A 98 -11.02 -4.82 -25.14
C ALA A 98 -9.96 -4.91 -26.24
N ASP A 99 -10.33 -4.75 -27.51
CA ASP A 99 -9.38 -4.75 -28.63
C ASP A 99 -8.42 -3.57 -28.58
N ARG A 100 -8.92 -2.36 -28.26
CA ARG A 100 -8.07 -1.17 -28.08
C ARG A 100 -7.03 -1.39 -26.98
N LEU A 101 -7.41 -2.02 -25.87
CA LEU A 101 -6.49 -2.33 -24.79
C LEU A 101 -5.38 -3.29 -25.25
N VAL A 102 -5.75 -4.40 -25.89
CA VAL A 102 -4.78 -5.37 -26.41
C VAL A 102 -3.80 -4.69 -27.37
N GLU A 103 -4.31 -3.85 -28.26
CA GLU A 103 -3.49 -3.20 -29.28
C GLU A 103 -2.56 -2.14 -28.70
N ALA A 104 -3.03 -1.40 -27.69
CA ALA A 104 -2.21 -0.46 -26.94
C ALA A 104 -1.07 -1.16 -26.19
N VAL A 105 -1.37 -2.28 -25.50
CA VAL A 105 -0.36 -3.03 -24.74
C VAL A 105 0.66 -3.70 -25.66
N ARG A 106 0.24 -4.18 -26.84
CA ARG A 106 1.14 -4.80 -27.83
C ARG A 106 2.28 -3.87 -28.28
N GLN A 107 2.10 -2.55 -28.18
CA GLN A 107 3.14 -1.58 -28.50
C GLN A 107 4.19 -1.38 -27.38
N ILE A 108 3.98 -1.96 -26.20
CA ILE A 108 4.85 -1.76 -25.04
C ILE A 108 5.86 -2.92 -24.92
N PRO A 109 7.17 -2.66 -25.07
CA PRO A 109 8.18 -3.71 -24.92
C PRO A 109 8.12 -4.37 -23.54
N GLY A 110 8.16 -5.70 -23.53
CA GLY A 110 8.12 -6.49 -22.30
C GLY A 110 6.72 -6.73 -21.73
N LEU A 111 5.66 -6.18 -22.36
CA LEU A 111 4.28 -6.52 -22.05
C LEU A 111 3.64 -7.33 -23.17
N HIS A 112 2.69 -8.19 -22.80
CA HIS A 112 1.86 -8.94 -23.71
C HIS A 112 0.39 -8.83 -23.27
N ALA A 113 -0.54 -8.82 -24.21
CA ALA A 113 -1.96 -8.86 -23.91
C ALA A 113 -2.70 -9.80 -24.85
N TYR A 114 -3.72 -10.45 -24.33
CA TYR A 114 -4.59 -11.33 -25.09
C TYR A 114 -6.00 -11.39 -24.49
N ARG A 115 -6.97 -11.79 -25.31
CA ARG A 115 -8.37 -11.94 -24.91
C ARG A 115 -8.66 -13.35 -24.42
N LEU A 116 -9.52 -13.47 -23.42
CA LEU A 116 -10.09 -14.76 -23.05
C LEU A 116 -11.33 -15.04 -23.88
N GLN A 117 -11.52 -16.32 -24.22
CA GLN A 117 -12.74 -16.79 -24.89
C GLN A 117 -13.89 -16.93 -23.89
N GLU A 118 -13.58 -17.40 -22.68
CA GLU A 118 -14.55 -17.55 -21.60
C GLU A 118 -14.74 -16.22 -20.85
N PRO A 119 -15.99 -15.84 -20.50
CA PRO A 119 -16.24 -14.63 -19.74
C PRO A 119 -15.73 -14.78 -18.30
N LEU A 120 -15.32 -13.65 -17.74
CA LEU A 120 -15.00 -13.47 -16.32
C LEU A 120 -15.77 -12.25 -15.82
N TYR A 121 -16.01 -12.23 -14.52
CA TYR A 121 -16.81 -11.24 -13.79
C TYR A 121 -18.30 -11.24 -14.16
N ALA A 122 -18.66 -11.09 -15.44
CA ALA A 122 -20.01 -11.14 -15.96
C ALA A 122 -20.07 -11.79 -17.35
N ASP A 123 -21.18 -12.45 -17.71
CA ASP A 123 -21.30 -13.14 -19.02
C ASP A 123 -21.19 -12.21 -20.23
N SER A 124 -21.43 -10.90 -20.04
CA SER A 124 -21.37 -9.88 -21.08
C SER A 124 -20.05 -9.10 -21.10
N ALA A 125 -19.09 -9.47 -20.26
CA ALA A 125 -17.78 -8.84 -20.25
C ALA A 125 -16.84 -9.46 -21.30
N TYR A 126 -15.81 -8.72 -21.68
CA TYR A 126 -14.80 -9.11 -22.67
C TYR A 126 -13.42 -9.16 -22.01
N PRO A 127 -13.06 -10.24 -21.30
CA PRO A 127 -11.86 -10.22 -20.46
C PRO A 127 -10.57 -10.13 -21.28
N VAL A 128 -9.68 -9.27 -20.81
CA VAL A 128 -8.32 -9.08 -21.34
C VAL A 128 -7.32 -9.39 -20.24
N VAL A 129 -6.33 -10.21 -20.59
CA VAL A 129 -5.17 -10.51 -19.74
C VAL A 129 -4.00 -9.68 -20.22
N VAL A 130 -3.28 -9.06 -19.28
CA VAL A 130 -2.03 -8.35 -19.53
C VAL A 130 -0.92 -8.99 -18.70
N VAL A 131 0.19 -9.33 -19.35
CA VAL A 131 1.32 -10.07 -18.79
C VAL A 131 2.61 -9.28 -18.93
N ALA A 132 3.37 -9.15 -17.85
CA ALA A 132 4.74 -8.69 -17.87
C ALA A 132 5.69 -9.86 -18.18
N MET A 133 6.12 -9.95 -19.43
CA MET A 133 6.86 -11.10 -19.98
C MET A 133 8.20 -11.33 -19.29
N ASN A 134 8.83 -10.27 -18.80
CA ASN A 134 10.16 -10.33 -18.16
C ASN A 134 10.10 -10.65 -16.67
N VAL A 135 8.92 -10.82 -16.08
CA VAL A 135 8.77 -11.19 -14.67
C VAL A 135 8.87 -12.72 -14.55
N GLU A 136 10.02 -13.18 -14.06
CA GLU A 136 10.27 -14.57 -13.69
C GLU A 136 10.00 -14.77 -12.20
N LEU A 137 9.38 -15.90 -11.83
CA LEU A 137 9.08 -16.24 -10.44
C LEU A 137 10.05 -17.29 -9.90
N GLU A 138 10.41 -17.15 -8.63
CA GLU A 138 11.12 -18.15 -7.83
C GLU A 138 10.15 -19.28 -7.43
N ALA A 139 10.69 -20.38 -6.88
CA ALA A 139 9.88 -21.51 -6.41
C ALA A 139 8.88 -21.14 -5.28
N ASP A 140 9.11 -20.04 -4.57
CA ASP A 140 8.20 -19.52 -3.54
C ASP A 140 7.08 -18.62 -4.10
N GLY A 141 7.03 -18.44 -5.43
CA GLY A 141 6.05 -17.63 -6.14
C GLY A 141 6.35 -16.13 -6.15
N THR A 142 7.47 -15.69 -5.57
CA THR A 142 7.90 -14.28 -5.60
C THR A 142 8.76 -13.99 -6.83
N ILE A 143 8.92 -12.71 -7.19
CA ILE A 143 9.73 -12.29 -8.33
C ILE A 143 11.20 -12.60 -8.08
N ARG A 144 11.90 -13.06 -9.12
CA ARG A 144 13.34 -13.34 -9.09
C ARG A 144 14.12 -12.21 -8.43
N SER A 145 14.85 -12.56 -7.39
CA SER A 145 15.44 -11.59 -6.44
C SER A 145 16.35 -10.57 -7.14
N ARG A 146 17.15 -11.03 -8.11
CA ARG A 146 18.05 -10.18 -8.90
C ARG A 146 17.30 -9.09 -9.66
N ASP A 147 16.19 -9.44 -10.31
CA ASP A 147 15.49 -8.52 -11.20
C ASP A 147 14.68 -7.51 -10.39
N ALA A 148 14.01 -7.96 -9.33
CA ALA A 148 13.31 -7.08 -8.39
C ALA A 148 14.25 -6.03 -7.78
N LEU A 149 15.46 -6.43 -7.35
CA LEU A 149 16.48 -5.50 -6.84
C LEU A 149 16.97 -4.53 -7.91
N ALA A 150 17.16 -4.99 -9.15
CA ALA A 150 17.61 -4.15 -10.25
C ALA A 150 16.56 -3.09 -10.60
N TRP A 151 15.29 -3.47 -10.78
CA TRP A 151 14.20 -2.55 -11.08
C TRP A 151 13.97 -1.56 -9.93
N PHE A 152 13.99 -2.04 -8.69
CA PHE A 152 13.90 -1.17 -7.52
C PHE A 152 15.03 -0.13 -7.50
N ALA A 153 16.29 -0.56 -7.64
CA ALA A 153 17.43 0.35 -7.61
C ALA A 153 17.38 1.38 -8.77
N GLN A 154 16.98 0.96 -9.97
CA GLN A 154 16.82 1.85 -11.12
C GLN A 154 15.74 2.90 -10.90
N GLN A 155 14.56 2.47 -10.43
CA GLN A 155 13.43 3.38 -10.15
C GLN A 155 13.81 4.38 -9.07
N THR A 156 14.32 3.90 -7.93
CA THR A 156 14.71 4.74 -6.80
C THR A 156 15.84 5.72 -7.15
N ALA A 157 16.81 5.31 -7.99
CA ALA A 157 17.84 6.24 -8.48
C ALA A 157 17.28 7.32 -9.42
N SER A 158 16.29 6.99 -10.24
CA SER A 158 15.65 7.96 -11.15
C SER A 158 14.91 9.07 -10.39
N GLU A 159 14.28 8.72 -9.27
CA GLU A 159 13.50 9.62 -8.42
C GLU A 159 14.37 10.59 -7.61
N ALA A 160 15.65 10.27 -7.43
CA ALA A 160 16.57 11.11 -6.67
C ALA A 160 16.69 12.53 -7.20
N SER A 161 16.63 12.70 -8.52
CA SER A 161 16.82 13.99 -9.19
C SER A 161 15.75 15.04 -8.85
N SER A 162 14.55 14.59 -8.47
CA SER A 162 13.40 15.45 -8.12
C SER A 162 13.05 15.40 -6.64
N ALA A 163 13.74 14.58 -5.85
CA ALA A 163 13.44 14.40 -4.43
C ALA A 163 13.84 15.62 -3.60
N GLN A 164 12.97 15.97 -2.65
CA GLN A 164 13.21 17.02 -1.67
C GLN A 164 13.53 16.48 -0.28
N VAL A 165 13.20 15.21 -0.03
CA VAL A 165 13.36 14.53 1.25
C VAL A 165 13.72 13.06 1.04
N ALA A 166 14.50 12.51 1.96
CA ALA A 166 14.79 11.09 2.08
C ALA A 166 13.69 10.39 2.89
N GLU A 167 12.73 9.76 2.20
CA GLU A 167 11.70 8.95 2.85
C GLU A 167 12.31 7.69 3.49
N THR A 168 11.96 7.41 4.74
CA THR A 168 12.43 6.18 5.40
C THR A 168 11.71 4.93 4.86
N TRP A 169 12.32 3.75 5.03
CA TRP A 169 11.67 2.46 4.78
C TRP A 169 10.26 2.39 5.36
N TRP A 170 10.06 2.90 6.58
CA TRP A 170 8.78 2.80 7.27
C TRP A 170 7.70 3.71 6.69
N ASN A 171 8.09 4.80 6.01
CA ASN A 171 7.16 5.70 5.35
C ASN A 171 6.64 5.12 4.02
N ILE A 172 7.53 4.45 3.26
CA ILE A 172 7.24 4.06 1.86
C ILE A 172 7.30 2.56 1.58
N ARG A 173 7.46 1.68 2.59
CA ARG A 173 7.56 0.22 2.33
C ARG A 173 6.36 -0.36 1.59
N SER A 174 5.16 0.19 1.73
CA SER A 174 3.99 -0.27 0.98
C SER A 174 4.22 -0.10 -0.52
N ASN A 175 4.76 1.05 -0.92
CA ASN A 175 5.05 1.37 -2.31
C ASN A 175 6.20 0.51 -2.85
N ILE A 176 7.16 0.15 -2.00
CA ILE A 176 8.29 -0.72 -2.37
C ILE A 176 7.89 -2.19 -2.45
N LEU A 177 7.01 -2.67 -1.56
CA LEU A 177 6.66 -4.08 -1.46
C LEU A 177 5.40 -4.45 -2.25
N GLY A 178 4.57 -3.48 -2.64
CA GLY A 178 3.22 -3.73 -3.13
C GLY A 178 2.31 -4.24 -2.01
N GLY A 179 1.07 -4.60 -2.33
CA GLY A 179 0.10 -5.16 -1.40
C GLY A 179 -0.39 -6.54 -1.82
N PRO A 180 -0.62 -7.48 -0.89
CA PRO A 180 -0.39 -7.39 0.55
C PRO A 180 1.08 -7.59 0.94
N HIS A 181 1.50 -7.00 2.06
CA HIS A 181 2.89 -7.07 2.53
C HIS A 181 3.02 -7.13 4.06
N GLY A 182 4.16 -7.65 4.51
CA GLY A 182 4.64 -7.53 5.89
C GLY A 182 5.64 -6.40 6.07
N SER A 183 6.56 -6.58 7.01
CA SER A 183 7.61 -5.58 7.28
C SER A 183 8.74 -5.58 6.25
N ARG A 184 9.00 -6.73 5.60
CA ARG A 184 10.15 -6.97 4.71
C ARG A 184 9.87 -7.99 3.60
N SER A 185 8.62 -8.33 3.34
CA SER A 185 8.23 -9.31 2.32
C SER A 185 6.81 -9.05 1.89
N SER A 186 6.47 -9.54 0.70
CA SER A 186 5.13 -9.49 0.10
C SER A 186 4.95 -10.71 -0.82
N LEU A 187 3.87 -10.75 -1.59
CA LEU A 187 3.73 -11.72 -2.68
C LEU A 187 4.66 -11.44 -3.86
N PHE A 188 5.24 -10.24 -3.95
CA PHE A 188 6.21 -9.89 -4.98
C PHE A 188 7.65 -10.23 -4.59
N VAL A 189 8.00 -10.12 -3.30
CA VAL A 189 9.39 -10.30 -2.85
C VAL A 189 9.45 -11.05 -1.52
N ASN A 190 10.37 -12.02 -1.45
CA ASN A 190 10.64 -12.73 -0.20
C ASN A 190 11.43 -11.88 0.81
N GLN A 191 11.63 -12.42 2.02
CA GLN A 191 12.26 -11.70 3.12
C GLN A 191 13.72 -11.33 2.86
N HIS A 192 14.44 -12.16 2.09
CA HIS A 192 15.81 -11.88 1.70
C HIS A 192 15.84 -10.63 0.80
N THR A 193 15.06 -10.66 -0.28
CA THR A 193 14.97 -9.56 -1.25
C THR A 193 14.51 -8.26 -0.62
N GLY A 194 13.44 -8.28 0.19
CA GLY A 194 12.95 -7.07 0.86
C GLY A 194 13.94 -6.50 1.90
N ALA A 195 14.75 -7.34 2.56
CA ALA A 195 15.83 -6.87 3.41
C ALA A 195 16.94 -6.16 2.62
N HIS A 196 17.24 -6.62 1.40
CA HIS A 196 18.20 -5.98 0.52
C HIS A 196 17.67 -4.66 -0.09
N MET A 197 16.40 -4.62 -0.50
CA MET A 197 15.76 -3.36 -0.92
C MET A 197 15.83 -2.29 0.16
N ARG A 198 15.55 -2.68 1.41
CA ARG A 198 15.68 -1.76 2.55
C ARG A 198 17.11 -1.21 2.70
N LYS A 199 18.13 -2.07 2.62
CA LYS A 199 19.53 -1.65 2.73
C LYS A 199 19.94 -0.69 1.61
N ILE A 200 19.47 -0.93 0.39
CA ILE A 200 19.71 -0.04 -0.75
C ILE A 200 19.11 1.34 -0.46
N LEU A 201 17.84 1.41 -0.05
CA LEU A 201 17.18 2.66 0.31
C LEU A 201 17.92 3.40 1.45
N GLU A 202 18.26 2.68 2.51
CA GLU A 202 18.98 3.26 3.67
C GLU A 202 20.34 3.82 3.23
N ALA A 203 21.11 3.11 2.42
CA ALA A 203 22.39 3.60 1.92
C ALA A 203 22.24 4.85 1.02
N MET A 204 21.22 4.89 0.16
CA MET A 204 20.96 6.07 -0.68
C MET A 204 20.50 7.27 0.15
N ASN A 205 19.66 7.05 1.18
CA ASN A 205 19.26 8.08 2.13
C ASN A 205 20.46 8.63 2.91
N GLU A 206 21.32 7.76 3.44
CA GLU A 206 22.51 8.13 4.21
C GLU A 206 23.55 8.90 3.38
N SER A 207 23.57 8.69 2.07
CA SER A 207 24.43 9.45 1.16
C SER A 207 23.97 10.91 0.95
N GLY A 208 22.75 11.26 1.39
CA GLY A 208 22.15 12.57 1.19
C GLY A 208 21.54 12.78 -0.20
N MET A 209 21.48 11.72 -1.02
CA MET A 209 21.03 11.78 -2.43
C MET A 209 19.61 12.34 -2.59
N PHE A 210 18.73 12.06 -1.62
CA PHE A 210 17.33 12.52 -1.64
C PHE A 210 17.08 13.79 -0.81
N GLY A 211 18.12 14.35 -0.18
CA GLY A 211 17.99 15.46 0.77
C GLY A 211 17.75 15.00 2.22
N PRO A 212 17.18 15.87 3.08
CA PRO A 212 17.03 15.59 4.51
C PRO A 212 16.08 14.42 4.80
N ILE A 213 16.40 13.63 5.83
CA ILE A 213 15.57 12.49 6.26
C ILE A 213 14.22 12.98 6.77
N LYS A 214 13.15 12.40 6.22
CA LYS A 214 11.77 12.60 6.69
C LYS A 214 11.29 11.37 7.44
N GLU A 215 11.11 11.50 8.73
CA GLU A 215 10.45 10.49 9.57
C GLU A 215 8.99 10.87 9.80
N SER A 216 8.06 9.98 9.45
CA SER A 216 6.62 10.23 9.65
C SER A 216 5.83 8.98 10.05
N SER A 217 6.37 7.78 9.83
CA SER A 217 5.78 6.52 10.26
C SER A 217 6.40 6.03 11.57
N LEU A 218 5.57 5.53 12.48
CA LEU A 218 6.01 4.90 13.73
C LEU A 218 5.99 3.36 13.67
N GLU A 219 5.80 2.78 12.49
CA GLU A 219 5.57 1.34 12.34
C GLU A 219 6.78 0.45 12.65
N MET A 220 7.97 1.06 12.85
CA MET A 220 9.11 0.37 13.43
C MET A 220 8.88 -0.04 14.89
N LEU A 221 8.00 0.67 15.61
CA LEU A 221 7.58 0.32 16.95
C LEU A 221 6.52 -0.79 16.88
N SER A 222 6.54 -1.70 17.85
CA SER A 222 5.47 -2.70 17.98
C SER A 222 4.10 -2.04 18.17
N LYS A 223 3.02 -2.69 17.73
CA LYS A 223 1.65 -2.19 17.93
C LYS A 223 1.38 -1.79 19.39
N LYS A 224 1.72 -2.64 20.36
CA LYS A 224 1.62 -2.34 21.80
C LYS A 224 2.26 -1.01 22.21
N LYS A 225 3.42 -0.67 21.64
CA LYS A 225 4.12 0.60 21.92
C LYS A 225 3.37 1.78 21.31
N ARG A 226 2.90 1.65 20.07
CA ARG A 226 2.12 2.70 19.40
C ARG A 226 0.80 2.95 20.12
N ASP A 227 0.11 1.88 20.53
CA ASP A 227 -1.11 1.95 21.32
C ASP A 227 -0.84 2.68 22.66
N ALA A 228 0.24 2.31 23.36
CA ALA A 228 0.63 2.98 24.61
C ALA A 228 0.94 4.48 24.44
N ILE A 229 1.60 4.88 23.34
CA ILE A 229 1.85 6.30 23.01
C ILE A 229 0.52 7.04 22.84
N SER A 230 -0.38 6.49 22.03
CA SER A 230 -1.69 7.10 21.76
C SER A 230 -2.52 7.21 23.02
N GLU A 231 -2.62 6.14 23.80
CA GLU A 231 -3.37 6.11 25.05
C GLU A 231 -2.83 7.11 26.07
N THR A 232 -1.50 7.18 26.23
CA THR A 232 -0.85 8.09 27.16
C THR A 232 -1.15 9.55 26.82
N LEU A 233 -1.01 9.93 25.53
CA LEU A 233 -1.25 11.30 25.07
C LEU A 233 -2.73 11.67 25.13
N ILE A 234 -3.63 10.79 24.68
CA ILE A 234 -5.08 11.03 24.69
C ILE A 234 -5.59 11.18 26.12
N ARG A 235 -5.18 10.27 27.02
CA ARG A 235 -5.62 10.31 28.42
C ARG A 235 -5.16 11.60 29.11
N THR A 236 -3.89 11.95 28.94
CA THR A 236 -3.33 13.17 29.55
C THR A 236 -4.02 14.42 29.00
N ALA A 237 -4.31 14.46 27.70
CA ALA A 237 -5.04 15.58 27.10
C ALA A 237 -6.45 15.71 27.71
N VAL A 238 -7.20 14.62 27.82
CA VAL A 238 -8.54 14.64 28.43
C VAL A 238 -8.50 15.10 29.90
N GLU A 239 -7.50 14.66 30.67
CA GLU A 239 -7.33 15.05 32.07
C GLU A 239 -7.01 16.55 32.24
N ASN A 240 -6.36 17.17 31.25
CA ASN A 240 -6.02 18.59 31.26
C ASN A 240 -7.10 19.49 30.64
N TRP A 241 -8.19 18.92 30.10
CA TRP A 241 -9.21 19.68 29.41
C TRP A 241 -10.22 20.31 30.38
N ASP A 242 -10.27 21.65 30.39
CA ASP A 242 -11.17 22.43 31.24
C ASP A 242 -12.60 22.56 30.69
N ARG A 243 -12.86 22.00 29.50
CA ARG A 243 -14.14 22.04 28.75
C ARG A 243 -14.61 23.44 28.36
N LYS A 244 -13.76 24.47 28.47
CA LYS A 244 -14.10 25.83 28.06
C LYS A 244 -13.69 26.12 26.63
N THR A 245 -12.58 25.54 26.19
CA THR A 245 -12.07 25.70 24.83
C THR A 245 -11.79 24.35 24.20
N ASP A 246 -12.11 24.21 22.92
CA ASP A 246 -11.83 23.00 22.16
C ASP A 246 -10.34 22.86 21.83
N ALA A 247 -9.55 23.92 21.99
CA ALA A 247 -8.11 23.93 21.74
C ALA A 247 -7.36 24.50 22.95
N PHE A 248 -6.28 23.82 23.35
CA PHE A 248 -5.40 24.27 24.43
C PHE A 248 -4.01 23.62 24.31
N THR A 249 -3.09 24.05 25.17
CA THR A 249 -1.74 23.49 25.24
C THR A 249 -1.44 23.01 26.65
N PHE A 250 -0.72 21.90 26.75
CA PHE A 250 -0.18 21.40 28.01
C PHE A 250 1.26 20.93 27.82
N GLU A 251 2.00 20.82 28.93
CA GLU A 251 3.36 20.27 28.93
C GLU A 251 3.30 18.79 29.31
N MET A 252 4.08 17.97 28.59
CA MET A 252 4.27 16.58 28.95
C MET A 252 5.67 16.10 28.55
N ARG A 253 6.45 15.63 29.54
CA ARG A 253 7.77 15.00 29.34
C ARG A 253 8.75 15.89 28.54
N GLY A 254 8.72 17.19 28.81
CA GLY A 254 9.56 18.22 28.20
C GLY A 254 9.05 18.74 26.86
N GLU A 255 7.85 18.35 26.43
CA GLU A 255 7.26 18.72 25.14
C GLU A 255 5.98 19.53 25.32
N THR A 256 5.83 20.57 24.49
CA THR A 256 4.58 21.33 24.41
C THR A 256 3.60 20.58 23.50
N CYS A 257 2.53 20.07 24.08
CA CYS A 257 1.46 19.36 23.38
C CYS A 257 0.32 20.31 23.05
N LYS A 258 -0.02 20.44 21.76
CA LYS A 258 -1.22 21.15 21.31
C LYS A 258 -2.35 20.13 21.21
N ALA A 259 -3.39 20.31 22.01
CA ALA A 259 -4.55 19.43 22.04
C ALA A 259 -5.77 20.13 21.46
N PHE A 260 -6.56 19.34 20.73
CA PHE A 260 -7.88 19.69 20.25
C PHE A 260 -8.87 18.63 20.73
N LEU A 261 -9.81 19.01 21.57
CA LEU A 261 -10.83 18.14 22.12
C LEU A 261 -12.21 18.71 21.83
N ARG A 262 -13.12 17.83 21.47
CA ARG A 262 -14.51 18.20 21.23
C ARG A 262 -15.42 17.05 21.65
N ASP A 263 -16.47 17.37 22.41
CA ASP A 263 -17.58 16.45 22.61
C ASP A 263 -18.32 16.30 21.28
N THR A 264 -18.29 15.09 20.70
CA THR A 264 -18.78 14.85 19.33
C THR A 264 -20.26 15.19 19.22
N TRP A 265 -21.04 14.88 20.26
CA TRP A 265 -22.51 14.97 20.25
C TRP A 265 -23.06 15.94 21.30
N ASN A 266 -22.20 16.59 22.10
CA ASN A 266 -22.56 17.42 23.25
C ASN A 266 -23.37 16.66 24.31
N ASP A 267 -23.18 15.35 24.40
CA ASP A 267 -23.84 14.45 25.34
C ASP A 267 -22.85 13.77 26.30
N ASN A 268 -21.56 14.11 26.20
CA ASN A 268 -20.45 13.57 26.96
C ASN A 268 -20.25 12.05 26.77
N HIS A 269 -20.80 11.46 25.71
CA HIS A 269 -20.63 10.04 25.41
C HIS A 269 -19.33 9.76 24.66
N GLU A 270 -18.92 10.68 23.78
CA GLU A 270 -17.73 10.54 22.95
C GLU A 270 -16.99 11.87 22.82
N ILE A 271 -15.70 11.85 23.13
CA ILE A 271 -14.81 13.00 23.00
C ILE A 271 -13.82 12.70 21.87
N SER A 272 -13.89 13.47 20.79
CA SER A 272 -12.87 13.48 19.73
C SER A 272 -11.62 14.17 20.25
N VAL A 273 -10.45 13.53 20.07
CA VAL A 273 -9.17 14.01 20.58
C VAL A 273 -8.13 14.01 19.46
N ARG A 274 -7.42 15.13 19.30
CA ARG A 274 -6.24 15.27 18.44
C ARG A 274 -5.14 15.97 19.21
N ILE A 275 -3.93 15.39 19.18
CA ILE A 275 -2.72 15.97 19.79
C ILE A 275 -1.65 16.14 18.73
N GLU A 276 -1.01 17.31 18.73
CA GLU A 276 0.11 17.67 17.87
C GLU A 276 1.28 18.17 18.70
N ILE A 277 2.48 17.65 18.42
CA ILE A 277 3.74 18.10 19.00
C ILE A 277 4.67 18.55 17.88
N GLY A 278 5.31 19.71 18.08
CA GLY A 278 6.15 20.35 17.05
C GLY A 278 5.35 20.73 15.80
N ASN A 279 6.00 20.73 14.64
CA ASN A 279 5.36 20.95 13.35
C ASN A 279 4.96 19.60 12.72
N PHE A 280 4.01 18.90 13.36
CA PHE A 280 3.62 17.52 13.04
C PHE A 280 4.73 16.48 13.28
N ASP A 281 5.67 16.79 14.16
CA ASP A 281 6.75 15.87 14.54
C ASP A 281 6.22 14.67 15.33
N LEU A 282 5.07 14.80 15.99
CA LEU A 282 4.23 13.71 16.47
C LEU A 282 2.76 14.13 16.40
N ASN A 283 1.92 13.26 15.85
CA ASN A 283 0.48 13.43 15.76
C ASN A 283 -0.25 12.16 16.22
N VAL A 284 -1.20 12.36 17.12
CA VAL A 284 -2.09 11.33 17.65
C VAL A 284 -3.53 11.81 17.49
N SER A 285 -4.41 10.93 17.04
CA SER A 285 -5.85 11.20 17.00
C SER A 285 -6.67 9.98 17.37
N GLY A 286 -7.83 10.21 17.97
CA GLY A 286 -8.72 9.16 18.41
C GLY A 286 -9.97 9.68 19.09
N PHE A 287 -10.66 8.77 19.77
CA PHE A 287 -11.82 9.05 20.58
C PHE A 287 -11.59 8.55 22.00
N TYR A 288 -12.09 9.31 22.95
CA TYR A 288 -12.18 8.93 24.35
C TYR A 288 -13.64 8.82 24.74
N TYR A 289 -14.01 7.68 25.34
CA TYR A 289 -15.35 7.41 25.84
C TYR A 289 -15.31 7.54 27.37
N PRO A 290 -15.92 8.60 27.95
CA PRO A 290 -15.90 8.82 29.39
C PRO A 290 -16.52 7.66 30.16
N GLU A 291 -17.60 7.08 29.63
CA GLU A 291 -18.17 5.85 30.16
C GLU A 291 -17.21 4.68 29.90
N GLY A 292 -16.68 4.11 30.98
CA GLY A 292 -15.73 3.00 30.90
C GLY A 292 -14.29 3.39 30.56
N HIS A 293 -13.96 4.67 30.45
CA HIS A 293 -12.60 5.20 30.23
C HIS A 293 -11.86 4.58 29.04
N LYS A 294 -12.60 4.27 27.97
CA LYS A 294 -12.08 3.57 26.79
C LYS A 294 -11.48 4.56 25.80
N ILE A 295 -10.39 4.15 25.15
CA ILE A 295 -9.77 4.91 24.06
C ILE A 295 -9.82 4.07 22.78
N THR A 296 -10.16 4.72 21.67
CA THR A 296 -9.89 4.23 20.32
C THR A 296 -9.02 5.26 19.62
N HIS A 297 -8.11 4.83 18.77
CA HIS A 297 -7.20 5.75 18.09
C HIS A 297 -6.86 5.27 16.69
N THR A 298 -6.50 6.21 15.84
CA THR A 298 -5.82 5.91 14.57
C THR A 298 -4.35 5.59 14.85
N GLU A 299 -3.64 5.02 13.87
CA GLU A 299 -2.20 4.78 14.00
C GLU A 299 -1.45 6.12 14.15
N PRO A 300 -0.64 6.30 15.21
CA PRO A 300 0.08 7.55 15.44
C PRO A 300 1.19 7.73 14.40
N ARG A 301 1.51 8.98 14.07
CA ARG A 301 2.51 9.35 13.06
C ARG A 301 3.52 10.32 13.63
N GLY A 302 4.77 10.23 13.21
CA GLY A 302 5.81 11.17 13.62
C GLY A 302 7.22 10.59 13.66
N LYS A 303 8.11 11.33 14.31
CA LYS A 303 9.50 11.00 14.55
C LYS A 303 9.63 10.00 15.69
N ARG A 304 10.45 8.97 15.50
CA ARG A 304 10.59 7.89 16.50
C ARG A 304 11.10 8.42 17.85
N ALA A 305 12.16 9.22 17.82
CA ALA A 305 12.81 9.71 19.03
C ALA A 305 11.87 10.57 19.91
N LEU A 306 10.96 11.31 19.28
CA LEU A 306 9.93 12.08 19.98
C LEU A 306 8.83 11.17 20.54
N ALA A 307 8.33 10.23 19.73
CA ALA A 307 7.27 9.31 20.14
C ALA A 307 7.69 8.40 21.31
N GLU A 308 8.94 7.92 21.32
CA GLU A 308 9.47 7.09 22.41
C GLU A 308 9.52 7.83 23.75
N LYS A 309 9.48 9.17 23.76
CA LYS A 309 9.35 9.94 25.01
C LYS A 309 8.05 9.65 25.74
N PHE A 310 7.01 9.11 25.11
CA PHE A 310 5.67 8.90 25.70
C PHE A 310 5.33 7.43 25.99
N LEU A 311 6.32 6.54 25.94
CA LEU A 311 6.19 5.12 26.31
C LEU A 311 6.23 4.84 27.81
#